data_AF-A0A857FJB3-F1
#
_entry.id   AF-A0A857FJB3-F1
#
_cell.length_a   1.000
_cell.length_b   1.000
_cell.length_c   1.000
_cell.angle_alpha   90.00
_cell.angle_beta   90.00
_cell.angle_gamma   90.00
#
_symmetry.space_group_name_H-M   'P 1'
#
loop_
_entity.id
_entity.type
_entity.pdbx_description
1 polymer ?
#
loop_
_entity_poly.entity_id
_entity_poly.type
_entity_poly.pdbx_seq_one_letter_code
_entity_poly.pdbx_strand_id
1 'polypeptide(L)'
;MRWPRLSPPIVFRLAAVGLVVLIIVAASLHLRHIPRDVGVPDLGPPGSRDRLAVGLARCQALGMKADGDPACEAIWAENRKRFFAPETAR
;
A
#
# COMPACT_ATOMS: atom_id res chain seq x y z
N MET A 1 -7.35 10.82 44.25
CA MET A 1 -7.30 10.75 42.77
C MET A 1 -6.96 12.15 42.26
N ARG A 2 -5.70 12.39 41.84
CA ARG A 2 -5.26 13.69 41.30
C ARG A 2 -5.72 13.77 39.85
N TRP A 3 -6.89 14.39 39.61
CA TRP A 3 -7.29 14.72 38.25
C TRP A 3 -6.21 15.67 37.69
N PRO A 4 -5.57 15.35 36.54
CA PRO A 4 -4.72 16.33 35.89
C PRO A 4 -5.61 17.54 35.62
N ARG A 5 -5.20 18.72 36.08
CA ARG A 5 -5.86 19.95 35.65
C ARG A 5 -5.61 20.04 34.15
N LEU A 6 -6.55 19.54 33.33
CA LEU A 6 -6.52 19.64 31.89
C LEU A 6 -6.50 21.13 31.57
N SER A 7 -5.30 21.65 31.40
CA SER A 7 -5.10 23.02 31.00
C SER A 7 -5.73 23.16 29.61
N PRO A 8 -6.40 24.28 29.28
CA PRO A 8 -6.95 24.51 27.94
C PRO A 8 -6.02 24.10 26.77
N PRO A 9 -4.69 24.35 26.81
CA PRO A 9 -3.80 23.90 25.74
C PRO A 9 -3.64 22.37 25.61
N ILE A 10 -3.77 21.62 26.71
CA ILE A 10 -3.67 20.15 26.69
C ILE A 10 -4.92 19.55 26.01
N VAL A 11 -6.10 20.11 26.29
CA VAL A 11 -7.36 19.70 25.64
C VAL A 11 -7.26 19.90 24.14
N PHE A 12 -6.78 21.07 23.70
CA PHE A 12 -6.63 21.39 22.29
C PHE A 12 -5.66 20.44 21.57
N ARG A 13 -4.53 20.11 22.21
CA ARG A 13 -3.57 19.15 21.65
C ARG A 13 -4.17 17.76 21.52
N LEU A 14 -4.89 17.28 22.53
CA LEU A 14 -5.55 15.97 22.47
C LEU A 14 -6.62 15.93 21.38
N ALA A 15 -7.41 16.99 21.22
CA ALA A 15 -8.40 17.11 20.16
C ALA A 15 -7.74 17.11 18.77
N ALA A 16 -6.66 17.88 18.59
CA ALA A 16 -5.91 17.93 17.34
C ALA A 16 -5.31 16.56 16.97
N VAL A 17 -4.69 15.88 17.93
CA VAL A 17 -4.15 14.52 17.72
C VAL A 17 -5.28 13.54 17.36
N GLY A 18 -6.40 13.59 18.08
CA GLY A 18 -7.57 12.76 17.77
C GLY A 18 -8.10 12.99 16.36
N LEU A 19 -8.21 14.25 15.93
CA LEU A 19 -8.63 14.61 14.57
C LEU A 19 -7.66 14.07 13.51
N VAL A 20 -6.35 14.22 13.71
CA VAL A 20 -5.33 13.70 12.79
C VAL A 20 -5.44 12.18 12.67
N VAL A 21 -5.61 11.47 13.79
CA VAL A 21 -5.79 10.00 13.78
C VAL A 21 -7.04 9.62 12.98
N LEU A 22 -8.17 10.30 13.18
CA LEU A 22 -9.40 10.04 12.42
C LEU A 22 -9.23 10.27 10.92
N ILE A 23 -8.54 11.35 10.53
CA ILE A 23 -8.25 11.64 9.12
C ILE A 23 -7.41 10.50 8.50
N ILE A 24 -6.36 10.03 9.18
CA ILE A 24 -5.50 8.95 8.67
C ILE A 24 -6.31 7.66 8.49
N VAL A 25 -7.17 7.31 9.44
CA VAL A 25 -8.03 6.12 9.36
C VAL A 25 -9.01 6.26 8.19
N ALA A 26 -9.69 7.39 8.06
CA ALA A 26 -10.63 7.64 6.98
C ALA A 26 -9.96 7.57 5.60
N ALA A 27 -8.79 8.20 5.45
CA ALA A 27 -7.99 8.12 4.23
C ALA A 27 -7.62 6.66 3.90
N SER A 28 -7.15 5.91 4.90
CA SER A 28 -6.78 4.50 4.72
C SER A 28 -7.96 3.63 4.24
N LEU A 29 -9.16 3.86 4.76
CA LEU A 29 -10.37 3.16 4.33
C LEU A 29 -10.80 3.58 2.92
N HIS A 30 -10.67 4.86 2.60
CA HIS A 30 -10.98 5.38 1.27
C HIS A 30 -10.05 4.78 0.21
N LEU A 31 -8.75 4.75 0.46
CA LEU A 31 -7.74 4.12 -0.41
C LEU A 31 -7.97 2.62 -0.61
N ARG A 32 -8.47 1.91 0.42
CA ARG A 32 -8.85 0.49 0.30
C ARG A 32 -10.11 0.26 -0.53
N HIS A 33 -11.00 1.26 -0.59
CA HIS A 33 -12.24 1.19 -1.35
C HIS A 33 -12.12 1.67 -2.80
N ILE A 34 -10.95 2.17 -3.23
CA ILE A 34 -10.73 2.48 -4.64
C ILE A 34 -10.85 1.16 -5.41
N PRO A 35 -11.87 1.00 -6.27
CA PRO A 35 -12.03 -0.21 -7.07
C PRO A 35 -10.76 -0.41 -7.89
N ARG A 36 -10.23 -1.65 -7.89
CA ARG A 36 -9.04 -2.01 -8.67
C ARG A 36 -9.27 -2.03 -10.19
N ASP A 37 -10.43 -1.58 -10.65
CA ASP A 37 -10.86 -1.59 -12.05
C ASP A 37 -10.35 -0.39 -12.88
N VAL A 38 -9.22 0.20 -12.50
CA VAL A 38 -8.43 0.98 -13.46
C VAL A 38 -7.65 -0.01 -14.31
N GLY A 39 -8.31 -0.50 -15.37
CA GLY A 39 -7.73 -1.40 -16.36
C GLY A 39 -6.46 -0.80 -16.97
N VAL A 40 -5.30 -1.26 -16.51
CA VAL A 40 -4.02 -0.99 -17.15
C VAL A 40 -4.00 -1.74 -18.49
N PRO A 41 -3.75 -1.06 -19.63
CA PRO A 41 -3.73 -1.70 -20.96
C PRO A 41 -2.77 -2.89 -21.04
N ASP A 42 -3.16 -3.91 -21.82
CA ASP A 42 -2.32 -5.10 -21.99
C ASP A 42 -1.12 -4.90 -22.91
N LEU A 43 0.04 -4.58 -22.33
CA LEU A 43 1.30 -4.47 -23.07
C LEU A 43 2.18 -5.73 -23.02
N GLY A 44 1.69 -6.86 -22.47
CA GLY A 44 2.49 -8.08 -22.25
C GLY A 44 2.03 -9.28 -23.09
N PRO A 45 2.86 -10.34 -23.22
CA PRO A 45 2.43 -11.58 -23.84
C PRO A 45 1.22 -12.20 -23.11
N PRO A 46 0.22 -12.72 -23.83
CA PRO A 46 -0.99 -13.29 -23.22
C PRO A 46 -0.63 -14.39 -22.21
N GLY A 47 -1.24 -14.34 -21.02
CA GLY A 47 -1.00 -15.29 -19.91
C GLY A 47 0.23 -15.00 -19.03
N SER A 48 1.14 -14.10 -19.43
CA SER A 48 2.26 -13.66 -18.57
C SER A 48 1.79 -12.77 -17.41
N ARG A 49 0.71 -12.00 -17.63
CA ARG A 49 0.04 -11.23 -16.59
C ARG A 49 -0.56 -12.12 -15.52
N ASP A 50 -1.25 -13.17 -15.91
CA ASP A 50 -1.99 -14.00 -14.96
C ASP A 50 -1.03 -14.68 -13.98
N ARG A 51 0.10 -15.20 -14.48
CA ARG A 51 1.14 -15.77 -13.61
C ARG A 51 1.80 -14.73 -12.70
N LEU A 52 2.10 -13.54 -13.23
CA LEU A 52 2.71 -12.47 -12.43
C LEU A 52 1.74 -11.94 -11.38
N ALA A 53 0.46 -11.77 -11.72
CA ALA A 53 -0.60 -11.32 -10.82
C ALA A 53 -0.85 -12.34 -9.71
N VAL A 54 -0.88 -13.64 -10.03
CA VAL A 54 -0.99 -14.72 -9.03
C VAL A 54 0.23 -14.74 -8.09
N GLY A 55 1.45 -14.60 -8.64
CA GLY A 55 2.67 -14.50 -7.85
C GLY A 55 2.67 -13.29 -6.91
N LEU A 56 2.28 -12.12 -7.42
CA LEU A 56 2.16 -10.89 -6.62
C LEU A 56 1.11 -11.02 -5.53
N ALA A 57 -0.07 -11.58 -5.84
CA ALA A 57 -1.13 -11.80 -4.85
C ALA A 57 -0.64 -12.71 -3.71
N ARG A 58 0.10 -13.78 -4.04
CA ARG A 58 0.70 -14.68 -3.05
C ARG A 58 1.70 -13.93 -2.15
N CYS A 59 2.62 -13.18 -2.74
CA CYS A 59 3.64 -12.45 -1.98
C CYS A 59 3.06 -11.31 -1.14
N GLN A 60 1.98 -10.65 -1.61
CA GLN A 60 1.24 -9.66 -0.83
C GLN A 60 0.55 -10.29 0.39
N ALA A 61 -0.04 -11.48 0.23
CA ALA A 61 -0.70 -12.19 1.33
C ALA A 61 0.28 -12.63 2.43
N LEU A 62 1.54 -12.91 2.07
CA LEU A 62 2.60 -13.22 3.03
C LEU A 62 3.05 -12.01 3.85
N GLY A 63 2.97 -10.79 3.28
CA GLY A 63 3.36 -9.56 3.96
C GLY A 63 4.81 -9.60 4.43
N MET A 64 5.05 -9.31 5.72
CA MET A 64 6.41 -9.36 6.30
C MET A 64 7.06 -10.75 6.22
N LYS A 65 6.27 -11.84 6.07
CA LYS A 65 6.83 -13.19 5.91
C LYS A 65 7.49 -13.43 4.56
N ALA A 66 7.26 -12.55 3.58
CA ALA A 66 7.94 -12.60 2.29
C ALA A 66 9.32 -11.91 2.31
N ASP A 67 9.71 -11.31 3.43
CA ASP A 67 11.01 -10.65 3.56
C ASP A 67 12.14 -11.69 3.44
N GLY A 68 13.07 -11.46 2.51
CA GLY A 68 14.14 -12.39 2.18
C GLY A 68 13.71 -13.65 1.40
N ASP A 69 12.46 -13.76 0.93
CA ASP A 69 12.06 -14.82 0.00
C ASP A 69 12.52 -14.45 -1.43
N PRO A 70 13.51 -15.17 -2.00
CA PRO A 70 14.08 -14.82 -3.31
C PRO A 70 13.05 -14.92 -4.45
N ALA A 71 12.03 -15.76 -4.31
CA ALA A 71 10.96 -15.86 -5.30
C ALA A 71 10.04 -14.63 -5.24
N CYS A 72 9.73 -14.12 -4.05
CA CYS A 72 8.94 -12.90 -3.92
C CYS A 72 9.71 -11.65 -4.34
N GLU A 73 11.00 -11.55 -4.01
CA GLU A 73 11.86 -10.46 -4.49
C GLU A 73 11.91 -10.39 -6.02
N ALA A 74 12.08 -11.53 -6.69
CA ALA A 74 12.11 -11.60 -8.15
C ALA A 74 10.78 -11.14 -8.78
N ILE A 75 9.65 -11.59 -8.23
CA ILE A 75 8.31 -11.20 -8.70
C ILE A 75 8.06 -9.70 -8.52
N TRP A 76 8.47 -9.12 -7.39
CA TRP A 76 8.36 -7.68 -7.16
C TRP A 76 9.27 -6.87 -8.07
N ALA A 77 10.48 -7.34 -8.33
CA ALA A 77 11.42 -6.69 -9.25
C ALA A 77 10.89 -6.68 -10.69
N GLU A 78 10.31 -7.79 -11.15
CA GLU A 78 9.71 -7.89 -12.49
C GLU A 78 8.49 -6.96 -12.64
N ASN A 79 7.62 -6.93 -11.62
CA ASN A 79 6.50 -5.99 -11.59
C ASN A 79 6.98 -4.53 -11.65
N ARG A 80 8.02 -4.18 -10.88
CA ARG A 80 8.59 -2.83 -10.87
C ARG A 80 9.16 -2.46 -12.24
N LYS A 81 9.91 -3.34 -12.88
CA LYS A 81 10.46 -3.11 -14.23
C LYS A 81 9.36 -2.78 -15.24
N ARG A 82 8.25 -3.51 -15.24
CA ARG A 82 7.14 -3.26 -16.17
C ARG A 82 6.52 -1.86 -16.06
N PHE A 83 6.44 -1.30 -14.86
CA PHE A 83 5.81 -0.01 -14.62
C PHE A 83 6.79 1.17 -14.58
N PHE A 84 8.06 0.91 -14.22
CA PHE A 84 9.05 1.96 -13.96
C PHE A 84 10.28 1.88 -14.87
N ALA A 85 10.32 0.97 -15.86
CA ALA A 85 11.38 1.01 -16.87
C ALA A 85 11.24 2.30 -17.73
N PRO A 86 12.32 3.07 -17.91
CA PRO A 86 12.28 4.22 -18.81
C PRO A 86 12.06 3.75 -20.26
N GLU A 87 11.24 4.48 -21.02
CA GLU A 87 10.94 4.16 -22.44
C GLU A 87 12.19 4.06 -23.33
N THR A 88 13.34 4.60 -22.87
CA THR A 88 14.62 4.61 -23.58
C THR A 88 15.31 3.24 -23.67
N ALA A 89 14.73 2.18 -23.09
CA ALA A 89 15.23 0.81 -23.18
C ALA A 89 14.61 0.01 -24.36
N ARG A 90 14.00 0.70 -25.35
CA ARG A 90 13.45 0.07 -26.55
C ARG A 90 14.13 0.60 -27.82
#